data_AF-A0A851Z0S7-F1
#
_entry.id   AF-A0A851Z0S7-F1
#
_cell.length_a   1.000
_cell.length_b   1.000
_cell.length_c   1.000
_cell.angle_alpha   90.00
_cell.angle_beta   90.00
_cell.angle_gamma   90.00
#
_symmetry.space_group_name_H-M   'P 1'
#
loop_
_entity.id
_entity.type
_entity.pdbx_description
1 polymer ?
#
loop_
_entity_poly.entity_id
_entity_poly.type
_entity_poly.pdbx_seq_one_letter_code
_entity_poly.pdbx_strand_id
1 'polypeptide(L)'
;GKRPEDFESHAMRILIFVLTLTVFSCSGFPVYDYELPVTEEALNVSIAKINSRSWGTNLYGVVRSHVTRVDMWNSDAYRLELQFSIRETVCTKHSGRDPFTCDFKIGPFVVSAS
;
A
#
# COMPACT_ATOMS: atom_id res chain seq x y z
N GLY A 1 -56.91 -30.84 -8.07
CA GLY A 1 -56.22 -29.70 -8.71
C GLY A 1 -55.90 -28.68 -7.64
N LYS A 2 -54.67 -28.18 -7.57
CA LYS A 2 -54.25 -27.18 -6.58
C LYS A 2 -54.79 -25.81 -7.02
N ARG A 3 -55.40 -25.03 -6.11
CA ARG A 3 -56.07 -23.77 -6.47
C ARG A 3 -55.04 -22.73 -6.93
N PRO A 4 -55.36 -21.87 -7.91
CA PRO A 4 -54.46 -20.83 -8.42
C PRO A 4 -53.84 -19.95 -7.32
N GLU A 5 -54.63 -19.61 -6.30
CA GLU A 5 -54.19 -18.78 -5.16
C GLU A 5 -53.10 -19.44 -4.29
N ASP A 6 -53.03 -20.78 -4.23
CA ASP A 6 -51.97 -21.48 -3.52
C ASP A 6 -50.62 -21.35 -4.25
N PHE A 7 -50.66 -21.28 -5.58
CA PHE A 7 -49.47 -21.14 -6.42
C PHE A 7 -48.88 -19.73 -6.32
N GLU A 8 -49.75 -18.72 -6.31
CA GLU A 8 -49.37 -17.31 -6.15
C GLU A 8 -48.75 -17.06 -4.77
N SER A 9 -49.34 -17.63 -3.72
CA SER A 9 -48.83 -17.57 -2.34
C SER A 9 -47.45 -18.21 -2.19
N HIS A 10 -47.21 -19.36 -2.85
CA HIS A 10 -45.89 -20.00 -2.84
C HIS A 10 -44.86 -19.23 -3.66
N ALA A 11 -45.24 -18.70 -4.82
CA ALA A 11 -44.38 -17.87 -5.65
C ALA A 11 -43.95 -16.59 -4.92
N MET A 12 -44.88 -15.92 -4.22
CA MET A 12 -44.59 -14.73 -3.43
C MET A 12 -43.62 -15.03 -2.28
N ARG A 13 -43.81 -16.16 -1.58
CA ARG A 13 -42.90 -16.59 -0.51
C ARG A 13 -41.50 -16.86 -1.05
N ILE A 14 -41.38 -17.55 -2.17
CA ILE A 14 -40.09 -17.83 -2.82
C ILE A 14 -39.39 -16.52 -3.21
N LEU A 15 -40.12 -15.56 -3.79
CA LEU A 15 -39.57 -14.25 -4.15
C LEU A 15 -39.03 -13.49 -2.92
N ILE A 16 -39.77 -13.50 -1.81
CA ILE A 16 -39.32 -12.87 -0.56
C ILE A 16 -38.04 -13.55 -0.05
N PHE A 17 -37.98 -14.88 -0.04
CA PHE A 17 -36.78 -15.61 0.38
C PHE A 17 -35.56 -15.28 -0.50
N VAL A 18 -35.73 -15.28 -1.81
CA VAL A 18 -34.64 -14.92 -2.75
C VAL A 18 -34.17 -13.48 -2.51
N LEU A 19 -35.10 -12.53 -2.37
CA LEU A 19 -34.76 -11.13 -2.07
C LEU A 19 -33.99 -11.00 -0.75
N THR A 20 -34.43 -11.67 0.32
CA THR A 20 -33.73 -11.62 1.61
C THR A 20 -32.32 -12.20 1.55
N LEU A 21 -32.11 -13.31 0.81
CA LEU A 21 -30.79 -13.91 0.63
C LEU A 21 -29.86 -13.01 -0.18
N THR A 22 -30.37 -12.30 -1.18
CA THR A 22 -29.57 -11.33 -1.96
C THR A 22 -29.17 -10.11 -1.15
N VAL A 23 -30.04 -9.61 -0.25
CA VAL A 23 -29.73 -8.46 0.62
C VAL A 23 -28.78 -8.85 1.76
N PHE A 24 -28.89 -10.07 2.30
CA PHE A 24 -27.96 -10.58 3.32
C PHE A 24 -26.60 -10.98 2.76
N SER A 25 -26.49 -11.15 1.45
CA SER A 25 -25.22 -11.36 0.77
C SER A 25 -24.50 -10.02 0.59
N CYS A 26 -24.19 -9.35 1.70
CA CYS A 26 -23.20 -8.28 1.67
C CYS A 26 -21.84 -8.91 1.34
N SER A 27 -21.47 -8.95 0.07
CA SER A 27 -20.09 -9.17 -0.35
C SER A 27 -19.27 -7.93 0.02
N GLY A 28 -18.91 -7.83 1.30
CA GLY A 28 -17.97 -6.84 1.77
C GLY A 28 -16.63 -7.07 1.09
N PHE A 29 -16.22 -6.12 0.24
CA PHE A 29 -14.85 -6.11 -0.27
C PHE A 29 -13.95 -5.61 0.87
N PRO A 30 -12.99 -6.42 1.36
CA PRO A 30 -12.08 -5.95 2.39
C PRO A 30 -11.23 -4.82 1.84
N VAL A 31 -11.46 -3.61 2.32
CA VAL A 31 -10.52 -2.50 2.15
C VAL A 31 -9.45 -2.73 3.21
N TYR A 32 -8.33 -3.32 2.80
CA TYR A 32 -7.17 -3.45 3.68
C TYR A 32 -6.54 -2.07 3.85
N ASP A 33 -6.60 -1.52 5.06
CA ASP A 33 -5.63 -0.51 5.48
C ASP A 33 -4.29 -1.24 5.57
N TYR A 34 -3.54 -1.23 4.47
CA TYR A 34 -2.13 -1.61 4.50
C TYR A 34 -1.45 -0.55 5.35
N GLU A 35 -1.43 -0.80 6.66
CA GLU A 35 -0.89 0.13 7.63
C GLU A 35 0.54 0.51 7.19
N LEU A 36 0.84 1.80 7.37
CA LEU A 36 2.14 2.40 7.12
C LEU A 36 3.38 1.64 7.64
N PRO A 37 3.37 0.79 8.70
CA PRO A 37 4.59 0.16 9.22
C PRO A 37 5.31 -0.74 8.22
N VAL A 38 4.57 -1.50 7.41
CA VAL A 38 5.16 -2.38 6.39
C VAL A 38 5.86 -1.56 5.30
N THR A 39 5.27 -0.42 4.94
CA THR A 39 5.82 0.46 3.91
C THR A 39 7.12 1.11 4.37
N GLU A 40 7.24 1.39 5.68
CA GLU A 40 8.45 1.94 6.29
C GLU A 40 9.60 0.93 6.28
N GLU A 41 9.34 -0.33 6.63
CA GLU A 41 10.35 -1.38 6.59
C GLU A 41 10.85 -1.63 5.15
N ALA A 42 9.92 -1.78 4.21
CA ALA A 42 10.25 -1.98 2.80
C ALA A 42 11.06 -0.79 2.23
N LEU A 43 10.71 0.44 2.64
CA LEU A 43 11.46 1.64 2.27
C LEU A 43 12.86 1.65 2.88
N ASN A 44 12.99 1.29 4.15
CA ASN A 44 14.28 1.22 4.86
C ASN A 44 15.23 0.20 4.21
N VAL A 45 14.73 -0.99 3.90
CA VAL A 45 15.50 -2.02 3.17
C VAL A 45 15.91 -1.52 1.79
N SER A 46 15.01 -0.84 1.08
CA SER A 46 15.27 -0.30 -0.25
C SER A 46 16.37 0.77 -0.23
N ILE A 47 16.32 1.72 0.72
CA ILE A 47 17.33 2.78 0.81
C ILE A 47 18.69 2.24 1.28
N ALA A 48 18.71 1.26 2.20
CA ALA A 48 19.94 0.58 2.61
C ALA A 48 20.59 -0.14 1.41
N LYS A 49 19.78 -0.76 0.55
CA LYS A 49 20.27 -1.40 -0.68
C LYS A 49 20.88 -0.41 -1.66
N ILE A 50 20.26 0.77 -1.82
CA ILE A 50 20.80 1.84 -2.67
C ILE A 50 22.11 2.38 -2.10
N ASN A 51 22.18 2.61 -0.79
CA ASN A 51 23.39 3.12 -0.13
C ASN A 51 24.55 2.12 -0.15
N SER A 52 24.28 0.82 -0.09
CA SER A 52 25.33 -0.20 -0.22
C SER A 52 25.83 -0.38 -1.66
N ARG A 53 24.99 -0.17 -2.68
CA ARG A 53 25.37 -0.37 -4.10
C ARG A 53 25.85 0.88 -4.82
N SER A 54 25.47 2.06 -4.36
CA SER A 54 25.87 3.33 -4.99
C SER A 54 27.34 3.63 -4.75
N TRP A 55 27.99 4.28 -5.72
CA TRP A 55 29.44 4.57 -5.66
C TRP A 55 29.77 5.88 -4.93
N GLY A 56 28.75 6.68 -4.61
CA GLY A 56 28.92 7.95 -3.88
C GLY A 56 29.48 7.76 -2.47
N THR A 57 30.19 8.78 -1.96
CA THR A 57 30.78 8.78 -0.61
C THR A 57 29.77 9.08 0.49
N ASN A 58 28.65 9.72 0.13
CA ASN A 58 27.60 10.11 1.05
C ASN A 58 26.38 9.20 0.96
N LEU A 59 25.59 9.20 2.03
CA LEU A 59 24.31 8.52 2.09
C LEU A 59 23.29 9.26 1.25
N TYR A 60 22.40 8.52 0.61
CA TYR A 60 21.15 9.00 0.04
C TYR A 60 20.05 8.82 1.07
N GLY A 61 19.24 9.87 1.24
CA GLY A 61 18.01 9.86 2.04
C GLY A 61 16.79 9.97 1.14
N VAL A 62 15.62 9.61 1.68
CA VAL A 62 14.33 9.66 0.96
C VAL A 62 13.69 11.03 1.13
N VAL A 63 13.31 11.68 0.03
CA VAL A 63 12.65 12.99 0.04
C VAL A 63 11.13 12.85 0.09
N ARG A 64 10.58 11.96 -0.73
CA ARG A 64 9.16 11.59 -0.75
C ARG A 64 9.03 10.12 -1.09
N SER A 65 8.03 9.46 -0.51
CA SER A 65 7.66 8.08 -0.82
C SER A 65 6.15 7.98 -0.90
N HIS A 66 5.68 7.15 -1.84
CA HIS A 66 4.29 6.76 -1.94
C HIS A 66 4.17 5.34 -2.47
N VAL A 67 3.15 4.63 -2.02
CA VAL A 67 2.82 3.29 -2.52
C VAL A 67 1.98 3.47 -3.76
N THR A 68 2.41 2.91 -4.89
CA THR A 68 1.68 3.00 -6.16
C THR A 68 0.75 1.81 -6.35
N ARG A 69 1.13 0.64 -5.84
CA ARG A 69 0.38 -0.59 -6.05
C ARG A 69 0.60 -1.58 -4.91
N VAL A 70 -0.47 -2.29 -4.55
CA VAL A 70 -0.41 -3.48 -3.70
C VAL A 70 -1.18 -4.60 -4.38
N ASP A 71 -0.48 -5.68 -4.70
CA ASP A 71 -1.06 -6.88 -5.29
C ASP A 71 -1.08 -8.00 -4.26
N MET A 72 -2.26 -8.50 -3.91
CA MET A 72 -2.37 -9.69 -3.08
C MET A 72 -2.06 -10.92 -3.94
N TRP A 73 -1.04 -11.68 -3.55
CA TRP A 73 -0.77 -12.97 -4.17
C TRP A 73 -1.69 -14.03 -3.55
N ASN A 74 -1.69 -14.13 -2.22
CA ASN A 74 -2.50 -15.05 -1.41
C ASN A 74 -2.94 -14.37 -0.09
N SER A 75 -3.58 -15.10 0.84
CA SER A 75 -3.94 -14.58 2.18
C SER A 75 -2.75 -14.08 2.99
N ASP A 76 -1.56 -14.66 2.76
CA ASP A 76 -0.38 -14.44 3.62
C ASP A 76 0.77 -13.75 2.87
N ALA A 77 0.59 -13.45 1.59
CA ALA A 77 1.64 -12.89 0.74
C ALA A 77 1.08 -11.78 -0.16
N TYR A 78 1.74 -10.64 -0.13
CA TYR A 78 1.45 -9.49 -0.99
C TYR A 78 2.73 -9.00 -1.66
N ARG A 79 2.56 -8.39 -2.82
CA ARG A 79 3.60 -7.64 -3.53
C ARG A 79 3.28 -6.16 -3.41
N LEU A 80 4.25 -5.39 -2.97
CA LEU A 80 4.11 -3.96 -2.77
C LEU A 80 5.06 -3.20 -3.71
N GLU A 81 4.52 -2.21 -4.42
CA GLU A 81 5.27 -1.35 -5.33
C GLU A 81 5.42 0.04 -4.71
N LEU A 82 6.67 0.41 -4.42
CA LEU A 82 7.04 1.70 -3.85
C LEU A 82 7.63 2.58 -4.94
N GLN A 83 7.13 3.81 -5.01
CA GLN A 83 7.80 4.87 -5.73
C GLN A 83 8.31 5.89 -4.73
N PHE A 84 9.61 6.15 -4.77
CA PHE A 84 10.23 7.11 -3.87
C PHE A 84 11.35 7.88 -4.58
N SER A 85 11.55 9.12 -4.14
CA SER A 85 12.63 9.99 -4.61
C SER A 85 13.75 10.04 -3.58
N ILE A 86 14.99 9.98 -4.05
CA ILE A 86 16.17 10.02 -3.19
C ILE A 86 17.00 11.27 -3.48
N ARG A 87 17.75 11.71 -2.47
CA ARG A 87 18.70 12.81 -2.60
C ARG A 87 19.92 12.59 -1.74
N GLU A 88 21.07 13.05 -2.22
CA GLU A 88 22.33 12.95 -1.50
C GLU A 88 22.28 13.81 -0.22
N THR A 89 22.75 13.22 0.88
CA THR A 89 22.84 13.86 2.20
C THR A 89 24.25 14.35 2.48
N VAL A 90 24.40 15.12 3.55
CA VAL A 90 25.72 15.55 4.05
C VAL A 90 26.45 14.45 4.81
N CYS A 91 25.75 13.39 5.21
CA CYS A 91 26.33 12.28 5.97
C CYS A 91 27.13 11.34 5.07
N THR A 92 28.33 10.98 5.51
CA THR A 92 29.16 9.98 4.81
C THR A 92 28.66 8.56 5.10
N LYS A 93 28.88 7.63 4.18
CA LYS A 93 28.49 6.22 4.38
C LYS A 93 29.20 5.54 5.55
N HIS A 94 30.41 6.00 5.86
CA HIS A 94 31.21 5.49 6.97
C HIS A 94 30.79 6.05 8.33
N SER A 95 29.88 7.04 8.37
CA SER A 95 29.47 7.69 9.62
C SER A 95 28.62 6.80 10.53
N GLY A 96 28.06 5.70 10.01
CA GLY A 96 27.12 4.84 10.74
C GLY A 96 25.80 5.52 11.12
N ARG A 97 25.55 6.73 10.61
CA ARG A 97 24.31 7.47 10.85
C ARG A 97 23.16 6.92 10.02
N ASP A 98 21.96 7.06 10.56
CA ASP A 98 20.73 6.74 9.85
C ASP A 98 20.44 7.80 8.77
N PRO A 99 20.26 7.40 7.49
CA PRO A 99 19.93 8.31 6.40
C PRO A 99 18.71 9.21 6.64
N PHE A 100 17.74 8.79 7.47
CA PHE A 100 16.55 9.59 7.78
C PHE A 100 16.83 10.77 8.74
N THR A 101 17.95 10.73 9.45
CA THR A 101 18.37 11.79 10.39
C THR A 101 19.34 12.80 9.76
N CYS A 102 19.71 12.57 8.50
CA CYS A 102 20.76 13.32 7.82
C CYS A 102 20.19 14.43 6.93
N ASP A 103 20.74 15.63 7.07
CA ASP A 103 20.36 16.76 6.22
C ASP A 103 20.73 16.51 4.75
N PHE A 104 19.87 16.96 3.85
CA PHE A 104 20.15 16.90 2.41
C PHE A 104 21.21 17.92 2.01
N LYS A 105 22.12 17.53 1.10
CA LYS A 105 23.06 18.48 0.50
C LYS A 105 22.32 19.54 -0.29
N ILE A 106 22.58 20.80 0.02
CA ILE A 106 22.05 21.94 -0.73
C ILE A 106 23.00 22.22 -1.90
N GLY A 107 22.47 22.28 -3.12
CA GLY A 107 23.22 22.49 -4.34
C GLY A 107 22.35 23.10 -5.44
N PRO A 108 22.93 23.49 -6.59
CA PRO A 108 22.23 24.27 -7.62
C PRO A 108 21.04 23.56 -8.27
N PHE A 109 20.89 22.24 -8.09
CA PHE A 109 19.78 21.43 -8.66
C PHE A 109 18.64 21.15 -7.68
N VAL A 110 18.57 21.90 -6.59
CA VAL A 110 17.58 21.65 -5.54
C VAL A 110 16.40 22.61 -5.73
N VAL A 111 15.28 22.09 -6.24
CA VAL A 111 14.00 22.79 -6.09
C VAL A 111 13.64 22.72 -4.61
N SER A 112 13.92 23.80 -3.89
CA SER A 112 13.34 24.02 -2.57
C SER A 112 11.89 24.45 -2.79
N ALA A 113 10.93 23.59 -2.47
CA ALA A 113 9.55 24.05 -2.36
C ALA A 113 9.47 24.94 -1.11
N SER A 114 9.11 26.21 -1.33
CA SER A 114 8.70 27.16 -0.28
C SER A 114 7.21 27.01 0.00
#